data_AF-A0A1F9MJQ7-F1
#
_entry.id   AF-A0A1F9MJQ7-F1
#
_cell.length_a   1.000
_cell.length_b   1.000
_cell.length_c   1.000
_cell.angle_alpha   90.00
_cell.angle_beta   90.00
_cell.angle_gamma   90.00
#
_symmetry.space_group_name_H-M   'P 1'
#
loop_
_entity.id
_entity.type
_entity.pdbx_description
1 polymer ?
#
loop_
_entity_poly.entity_id
_entity_poly.type
_entity_poly.pdbx_seq_one_letter_code
_entity_poly.pdbx_strand_id
1 'polypeptide(L)'
;MGKRAIGAVLLAVALACPLAGRAGPPLTLPEWEKRMVQGGYVDTLFAAYWAAAQGEAAVPILAQLLHNRQKYGEERHGAVGAFPFNVLWALGHIPSSESLKALETYQAATQDATAALAIKGWWLRRFQESSRYGVLVNDGSLLESAGEKSREVKKLKSGQQVKILQEKIANYREVGPRGGPAYYDRVELLPSGEQGYIPRAGDDFTPFI
;
A
#
# COMPACT_ATOMS: atom_id res chain seq x y z
N MET A 1 54.20 -2.55 42.47
CA MET A 1 54.16 -2.41 41.00
C MET A 1 53.07 -3.34 40.49
N GLY A 2 51.92 -2.96 39.96
CA GLY A 2 51.39 -1.71 39.42
C GLY A 2 50.34 -2.12 38.37
N LYS A 3 49.27 -2.81 38.78
CA LYS A 3 48.17 -3.25 37.89
C LYS A 3 47.25 -2.05 37.65
N ARG A 4 47.21 -1.53 36.42
CA ARG A 4 46.19 -0.55 35.99
C ARG A 4 45.15 -1.26 35.13
N ALA A 5 43.95 -1.37 35.68
CA ALA A 5 42.74 -1.64 34.93
C ALA A 5 42.31 -0.34 34.24
N ILE A 6 42.11 -0.38 32.92
CA ILE A 6 41.46 0.70 32.18
C ILE A 6 40.06 0.20 31.86
N GLY A 7 39.09 0.66 32.66
CA GLY A 7 37.68 0.54 32.33
C GLY A 7 37.33 1.55 31.25
N ALA A 8 36.88 1.08 30.09
CA ALA A 8 36.26 1.91 29.08
C ALA A 8 34.74 1.90 29.32
N VAL A 9 34.23 2.99 29.90
CA VAL A 9 32.80 3.29 29.95
C VAL A 9 32.43 3.93 28.60
N LEU A 10 31.78 3.17 27.73
CA LEU A 10 31.14 3.72 26.53
C LEU A 10 29.72 4.14 26.89
N LEU A 11 29.56 5.43 27.21
CA LEU A 11 28.28 6.09 27.29
C LEU A 11 27.74 6.30 25.86
N ALA A 12 26.87 5.42 25.39
CA ALA A 12 26.09 5.66 24.19
C ALA A 12 24.86 6.49 24.57
N VAL A 13 24.96 7.82 24.47
CA VAL A 13 23.79 8.70 24.52
C VAL A 13 23.10 8.59 23.16
N ALA A 14 22.11 7.71 23.07
CA ALA A 14 21.18 7.71 21.95
C ALA A 14 20.30 8.96 22.07
N LEU A 15 20.66 10.01 21.33
CA LEU A 15 19.78 11.13 21.06
C LEU A 15 18.60 10.62 20.22
N ALA A 16 17.51 10.28 20.90
CA ALA A 16 16.21 10.16 20.26
C ALA A 16 15.80 11.57 19.81
N CYS A 17 15.88 11.83 18.50
CA CYS A 17 15.14 12.92 17.89
C CYS A 17 13.70 12.44 17.68
N PRO A 18 12.70 12.91 18.44
CA PRO A 18 11.34 12.83 17.96
C PRO A 18 11.26 13.85 16.83
N LEU A 19 11.24 13.38 15.58
CA LEU A 19 10.64 14.15 14.49
C LEU A 19 9.13 14.19 14.76
N ALA A 20 8.74 14.99 15.75
CA ALA A 20 7.38 15.47 15.90
C ALA A 20 7.17 16.47 14.77
N GLY A 21 6.89 15.95 13.57
CA GLY A 21 6.32 16.74 12.50
C GLY A 21 5.07 17.42 13.06
N ARG A 22 5.02 18.75 12.98
CA ARG A 22 3.82 19.52 13.30
C ARG A 22 2.66 18.94 12.48
N ALA A 23 1.83 18.14 13.12
CA ALA A 23 0.55 17.74 12.56
C ALA A 23 -0.23 19.04 12.34
N GLY A 24 -0.57 19.33 11.09
CA GLY A 24 -1.58 20.35 10.80
C GLY A 24 -2.90 20.00 11.53
N PRO A 25 -3.90 20.90 11.50
CA PRO A 25 -5.21 20.55 12.02
C PRO A 25 -5.68 19.21 11.39
N PRO A 26 -6.33 18.34 12.18
CA PRO A 26 -6.84 17.08 11.66
C PRO A 26 -7.77 17.38 10.49
N LEU A 27 -7.48 16.78 9.34
CA LEU A 27 -8.29 17.00 8.13
C LEU A 27 -9.73 16.54 8.37
N THR A 28 -10.66 17.34 7.86
CA THR A 28 -12.09 17.14 8.00
C THR A 28 -12.61 16.08 7.02
N LEU A 29 -13.74 15.44 7.32
CA LEU A 29 -14.35 14.46 6.42
C LEU A 29 -14.52 14.97 4.96
N PRO A 30 -14.97 16.21 4.69
CA PRO A 30 -15.01 16.75 3.32
C PRO A 30 -13.67 16.76 2.58
N GLU A 31 -12.56 17.03 3.29
CA GLU A 31 -11.23 17.02 2.68
C GLU A 31 -10.77 15.60 2.32
N TRP A 32 -11.13 14.63 3.16
CA TRP A 32 -10.90 13.21 2.87
C TRP A 32 -11.76 12.72 1.71
N GLU A 33 -13.05 13.09 1.66
CA GLU A 33 -13.94 12.79 0.55
C GLU A 33 -13.38 13.35 -0.77
N LYS A 34 -12.93 14.61 -0.77
CA LYS A 34 -12.31 15.23 -1.95
C LYS A 34 -11.11 14.44 -2.47
N ARG A 35 -10.25 13.96 -1.57
CA ARG A 35 -9.01 13.23 -1.92
C ARG A 35 -9.26 11.78 -2.31
N MET A 36 -10.08 11.07 -1.54
CA MET A 36 -10.24 9.62 -1.64
C MET A 36 -11.34 9.21 -2.62
N VAL A 37 -12.32 10.09 -2.87
CA VAL A 37 -13.51 9.79 -3.67
C VAL A 37 -13.62 10.67 -4.90
N GLN A 38 -13.50 11.99 -4.75
CA GLN A 38 -13.82 12.96 -5.82
C GLN A 38 -12.63 13.34 -6.71
N GLY A 39 -11.45 12.74 -6.49
CA GLY A 39 -10.28 12.95 -7.35
C GLY A 39 -10.32 12.09 -8.62
N GLY A 40 -9.46 12.40 -9.59
CA GLY A 40 -9.24 11.49 -10.73
C GLY A 40 -8.61 10.17 -10.27
N TYR A 41 -8.76 9.10 -11.07
CA TYR A 41 -8.25 7.75 -10.73
C TYR A 41 -6.83 7.78 -10.16
N VAL A 42 -5.87 8.36 -10.90
CA VAL A 42 -4.47 8.44 -10.45
C VAL A 42 -4.28 9.28 -9.19
N ASP A 43 -5.01 10.40 -9.06
CA ASP A 43 -4.89 11.26 -7.89
C ASP A 43 -5.38 10.54 -6.63
N THR A 44 -6.43 9.73 -6.76
CA THR A 44 -6.94 8.91 -5.67
C THR A 44 -5.99 7.77 -5.28
N LEU A 45 -5.21 7.21 -6.23
CA LEU A 45 -4.15 6.23 -5.93
C LEU A 45 -3.09 6.84 -4.99
N PHE A 46 -2.64 8.07 -5.27
CA PHE A 46 -1.71 8.79 -4.38
C PHE A 46 -2.35 9.16 -3.04
N ALA A 47 -3.65 9.47 -3.03
CA ALA A 47 -4.39 9.70 -1.80
C ALA A 47 -4.39 8.45 -0.89
N ALA A 48 -4.41 7.24 -1.45
CA ALA A 48 -4.32 6.00 -0.68
C ALA A 48 -2.99 5.86 0.06
N TYR A 49 -1.85 6.16 -0.59
CA TYR A 49 -0.54 6.21 0.08
C TYR A 49 -0.51 7.23 1.21
N TRP A 50 -1.01 8.43 0.92
CA TRP A 50 -1.08 9.51 1.88
C TRP A 50 -1.94 9.12 3.10
N ALA A 51 -3.08 8.47 2.88
CA ALA A 51 -3.98 7.97 3.91
C ALA A 51 -3.32 6.89 4.77
N ALA A 52 -2.68 5.89 4.16
CA ALA A 52 -1.93 4.86 4.88
C ALA A 52 -0.82 5.46 5.76
N ALA A 53 -0.13 6.49 5.26
CA ALA A 53 0.93 7.18 6.00
C ALA A 53 0.43 7.95 7.24
N GLN A 54 -0.87 8.26 7.33
CA GLN A 54 -1.45 8.86 8.55
C GLN A 54 -1.65 7.81 9.67
N GLY A 55 -1.53 6.51 9.37
CA GLY A 55 -1.66 5.43 10.35
C GLY A 55 -3.04 5.37 11.01
N GLU A 56 -3.07 5.04 12.30
CA GLU A 56 -4.32 4.83 13.06
C GLU A 56 -5.26 6.03 13.06
N ALA A 57 -4.74 7.26 12.95
CA ALA A 57 -5.54 8.47 12.92
C ALA A 57 -6.48 8.54 11.70
N ALA A 58 -6.17 7.85 10.60
CA ALA A 58 -7.02 7.79 9.42
C ALA A 58 -8.20 6.82 9.57
N VAL A 59 -8.06 5.79 10.40
CA VAL A 59 -8.98 4.64 10.42
C VAL A 59 -10.43 5.05 10.65
N PRO A 60 -10.78 5.94 11.60
CA PRO A 60 -12.18 6.34 11.80
C PRO A 60 -12.81 6.98 10.56
N ILE A 61 -12.04 7.82 9.84
CA ILE A 61 -12.53 8.52 8.65
C ILE A 61 -12.64 7.55 7.47
N LEU A 62 -11.65 6.69 7.27
CA LEU A 62 -11.68 5.64 6.23
C LEU A 62 -12.84 4.67 6.44
N ALA A 63 -13.09 4.25 7.68
CA ALA A 63 -14.24 3.42 8.03
C ALA A 63 -15.57 4.15 7.76
N GLN A 64 -15.66 5.44 8.07
CA GLN A 64 -16.84 6.26 7.77
C GLN A 64 -17.09 6.39 6.25
N LEU A 65 -16.04 6.50 5.43
CA LEU A 65 -16.17 6.50 3.97
C LEU A 65 -16.74 5.15 3.47
N LEU A 66 -16.24 4.02 3.96
CA LEU A 66 -16.76 2.69 3.60
C LEU A 66 -18.21 2.49 4.05
N HIS A 67 -18.57 2.98 5.25
CA HIS A 67 -19.94 2.91 5.75
C HIS A 67 -20.92 3.67 4.84
N ASN A 68 -20.49 4.85 4.36
CA ASN A 68 -21.28 5.71 3.48
C ASN A 68 -21.15 5.37 1.98
N ARG A 69 -20.74 4.14 1.62
CA ARG A 69 -20.44 3.77 0.22
C ARG A 69 -21.54 4.09 -0.79
N GLN A 70 -22.82 4.01 -0.38
CA GLN A 70 -23.95 4.31 -1.26
C GLN A 70 -23.93 5.76 -1.76
N LYS A 71 -23.53 6.71 -0.90
CA LYS A 71 -23.31 8.12 -1.26
C LYS A 71 -22.34 8.27 -2.42
N TYR A 72 -21.35 7.38 -2.52
CA TYR A 72 -20.27 7.44 -3.49
C TYR A 72 -20.43 6.48 -4.68
N GLY A 73 -21.39 5.56 -4.62
CA GLY A 73 -21.64 4.56 -5.67
C GLY A 73 -22.54 5.05 -6.81
N GLU A 74 -23.26 6.16 -6.61
CA GLU A 74 -24.27 6.67 -7.55
C GLU A 74 -23.79 7.85 -8.43
N GLU A 75 -22.64 8.46 -8.14
CA GLU A 75 -22.08 9.55 -8.94
C GLU A 75 -21.47 9.04 -10.26
N ARG A 76 -22.34 8.76 -11.24
CA ARG A 76 -22.04 8.33 -12.61
C ARG A 76 -21.46 9.45 -13.51
N HIS A 77 -20.78 10.44 -12.97
CA HIS A 77 -20.25 11.56 -13.75
C HIS A 77 -18.72 11.54 -13.85
N GLY A 78 -18.24 10.80 -14.87
CA GLY A 78 -17.08 11.14 -15.70
C GLY A 78 -15.67 11.09 -15.08
N ALA A 79 -15.52 11.15 -13.76
CA ALA A 79 -14.23 11.08 -13.07
C ALA A 79 -14.43 10.47 -11.68
N VAL A 80 -14.84 9.20 -11.64
CA VAL A 80 -15.01 8.48 -10.37
C VAL A 80 -13.61 8.10 -9.88
N GLY A 81 -13.22 8.56 -8.69
CA GLY A 81 -12.03 8.09 -8.01
C GLY A 81 -12.05 6.57 -7.84
N ALA A 82 -10.91 5.94 -7.53
CA ALA A 82 -10.85 4.48 -7.34
C ALA A 82 -11.45 4.04 -5.98
N PHE A 83 -12.56 4.63 -5.56
CA PHE A 83 -13.34 4.20 -4.40
C PHE A 83 -14.19 2.97 -4.78
N PRO A 84 -14.29 1.93 -3.92
CA PRO A 84 -13.73 1.82 -2.57
C PRO A 84 -12.28 1.32 -2.53
N PHE A 85 -11.71 0.90 -3.65
CA PHE A 85 -10.40 0.26 -3.74
C PHE A 85 -9.31 0.99 -2.94
N ASN A 86 -9.15 2.31 -3.08
CA ASN A 86 -8.12 3.07 -2.37
C ASN A 86 -8.29 3.13 -0.86
N VAL A 87 -9.54 3.14 -0.39
CA VAL A 87 -9.83 3.12 1.04
C VAL A 87 -9.49 1.75 1.62
N LEU A 88 -9.86 0.68 0.91
CA LEU A 88 -9.48 -0.69 1.27
C LEU A 88 -7.97 -0.88 1.25
N TRP A 89 -7.29 -0.32 0.24
CA TRP A 89 -5.83 -0.37 0.13
C TRP A 89 -5.15 0.31 1.30
N ALA A 90 -5.58 1.52 1.66
CA ALA A 90 -5.02 2.26 2.79
C ALA A 90 -5.22 1.51 4.11
N LEU A 91 -6.43 1.02 4.37
CA LEU A 91 -6.72 0.22 5.57
C LEU A 91 -5.89 -1.06 5.62
N GLY A 92 -5.71 -1.77 4.51
CA GLY A 92 -4.84 -2.94 4.44
C GLY A 92 -3.41 -2.63 4.92
N HIS A 93 -2.89 -1.43 4.64
CA HIS A 93 -1.53 -1.02 4.97
C HIS A 93 -1.36 -0.41 6.37
N ILE A 94 -2.43 -0.12 7.10
CA ILE A 94 -2.36 0.41 8.47
C ILE A 94 -2.31 -0.76 9.46
N PRO A 95 -1.20 -0.95 10.21
CA PRO A 95 -0.99 -2.13 11.06
C PRO A 95 -1.70 -2.01 12.42
N SER A 96 -3.02 -1.79 12.43
CA SER A 96 -3.83 -1.69 13.65
C SER A 96 -5.03 -2.62 13.66
N SER A 97 -5.46 -3.03 14.85
CA SER A 97 -6.67 -3.86 15.05
C SER A 97 -7.92 -3.17 14.51
N GLU A 98 -8.02 -1.85 14.67
CA GLU A 98 -9.18 -1.10 14.20
C GLU A 98 -9.24 -1.03 12.68
N SER A 99 -8.08 -1.01 12.01
CA SER A 99 -8.04 -1.09 10.56
C SER A 99 -8.54 -2.45 10.06
N LEU A 100 -8.08 -3.54 10.67
CA LEU A 100 -8.57 -4.89 10.38
C LEU A 100 -10.09 -5.00 10.61
N LYS A 101 -10.58 -4.50 11.75
CA LYS A 101 -12.00 -4.51 12.10
C LYS A 101 -12.85 -3.73 11.09
N ALA A 102 -12.37 -2.59 10.60
CA ALA A 102 -13.05 -1.81 9.56
C ALA A 102 -13.16 -2.61 8.26
N LEU A 103 -12.08 -3.30 7.85
CA LEU A 103 -12.07 -4.18 6.68
C LEU A 103 -13.03 -5.36 6.85
N GLU A 104 -13.00 -6.05 7.99
CA GLU A 104 -13.88 -7.19 8.28
C GLU A 104 -15.36 -6.79 8.30
N THR A 105 -15.68 -5.64 8.90
CA THR A 105 -17.04 -5.10 8.91
C THR A 105 -17.53 -4.83 7.50
N TYR A 106 -16.70 -4.20 6.67
CA TYR A 106 -17.05 -3.92 5.27
C TYR A 106 -17.17 -5.21 4.45
N GLN A 107 -16.26 -6.17 4.63
CA GLN A 107 -16.30 -7.48 3.97
C GLN A 107 -17.59 -8.23 4.30
N ALA A 108 -17.98 -8.28 5.58
CA ALA A 108 -19.20 -8.94 6.02
C ALA A 108 -20.46 -8.32 5.41
N ALA A 109 -20.47 -6.99 5.25
CA ALA A 109 -21.62 -6.26 4.72
C ALA A 109 -21.74 -6.32 3.17
N THR A 110 -20.62 -6.48 2.46
CA THR A 110 -20.58 -6.31 0.99
C THR A 110 -20.14 -7.54 0.21
N GLN A 111 -19.43 -8.47 0.85
CA GLN A 111 -18.74 -9.58 0.19
C GLN A 111 -17.74 -9.13 -0.90
N ASP A 112 -17.21 -7.90 -0.79
CA ASP A 112 -16.28 -7.31 -1.77
C ASP A 112 -14.95 -8.08 -1.83
N ALA A 113 -14.61 -8.65 -2.98
CA ALA A 113 -13.39 -9.44 -3.13
C ALA A 113 -12.12 -8.66 -2.75
N THR A 114 -12.07 -7.35 -2.99
CA THR A 114 -10.92 -6.49 -2.65
C THR A 114 -10.74 -6.39 -1.14
N ALA A 115 -11.82 -6.32 -0.37
CA ALA A 115 -11.73 -6.24 1.08
C ALA A 115 -11.21 -7.56 1.67
N ALA A 116 -11.59 -8.71 1.11
CA ALA A 116 -11.00 -10.00 1.48
C ALA A 116 -9.48 -10.05 1.19
N LEU A 117 -9.04 -9.49 0.05
CA LEU A 117 -7.62 -9.37 -0.27
C LEU A 117 -6.89 -8.43 0.69
N ALA A 118 -7.50 -7.30 1.05
CA ALA A 118 -6.94 -6.35 2.02
C ALA A 118 -6.73 -6.97 3.40
N ILE A 119 -7.70 -7.77 3.87
CA ILE A 119 -7.58 -8.54 5.12
C ILE A 119 -6.42 -9.53 5.02
N LYS A 120 -6.31 -10.24 3.90
CA LYS A 120 -5.20 -11.19 3.67
C LYS A 120 -3.84 -10.49 3.64
N GLY A 121 -3.74 -9.33 3.00
CA GLY A 121 -2.54 -8.49 2.97
C GLY A 121 -2.15 -7.98 4.35
N TRP A 122 -3.14 -7.49 5.11
CA TRP A 122 -2.97 -7.05 6.49
C TRP A 122 -2.38 -8.17 7.37
N TRP A 123 -2.99 -9.36 7.34
CA TRP A 123 -2.51 -10.52 8.09
C TRP A 123 -1.11 -10.93 7.66
N LEU A 124 -0.84 -10.98 6.36
CA LEU A 124 0.48 -11.34 5.85
C LEU A 124 1.57 -10.40 6.39
N ARG A 125 1.34 -9.07 6.35
CA ARG A 125 2.28 -8.09 6.93
C ARG A 125 2.41 -8.23 8.44
N ARG A 126 1.31 -8.51 9.14
CA ARG A 126 1.32 -8.70 10.60
C ARG A 126 2.13 -9.94 11.01
N PHE A 127 1.98 -11.06 10.29
CA PHE A 127 2.69 -12.30 10.56
C PHE A 127 4.18 -12.24 10.18
N GLN A 128 4.50 -11.54 9.09
CA GLN A 128 5.88 -11.37 8.62
C GLN A 128 6.60 -10.18 9.28
N GLU A 129 5.88 -9.40 10.09
CA GLU A 129 6.37 -8.19 10.78
C GLU A 129 7.06 -7.20 9.83
N SER A 130 6.54 -7.05 8.61
CA SER A 130 7.17 -6.25 7.56
C SER A 130 6.17 -5.74 6.54
N SER A 131 6.31 -4.46 6.16
CA SER A 131 5.52 -3.83 5.09
C SER A 131 5.91 -4.31 3.69
N ARG A 132 7.00 -5.06 3.55
CA ARG A 132 7.47 -5.62 2.27
C ARG A 132 6.61 -6.78 1.76
N TYR A 133 5.54 -7.14 2.46
CA TYR A 133 4.68 -8.24 2.07
C TYR A 133 3.32 -7.72 1.63
N GLY A 134 2.73 -8.38 0.64
CA GLY A 134 1.41 -8.01 0.16
C GLY A 134 0.76 -9.09 -0.66
N VAL A 135 -0.46 -8.81 -1.09
CA VAL A 135 -1.30 -9.69 -1.88
C VAL A 135 -1.60 -9.00 -3.20
N LEU A 136 -1.35 -9.68 -4.31
CA LEU A 136 -1.65 -9.15 -5.64
C LEU A 136 -3.17 -8.94 -5.80
N VAL A 137 -3.57 -7.73 -6.16
CA VAL A 137 -5.00 -7.37 -6.31
C VAL A 137 -5.60 -7.91 -7.59
N ASN A 138 -4.88 -7.78 -8.71
CA ASN A 138 -5.38 -8.12 -10.04
C ASN A 138 -4.55 -9.24 -10.69
N ASP A 139 -5.16 -9.98 -11.59
CA ASP A 139 -4.41 -10.89 -12.47
C ASP A 139 -3.35 -10.12 -13.27
N GLY A 140 -2.26 -10.79 -13.61
CA GLY A 140 -1.15 -10.15 -14.30
C GLY A 140 -0.08 -11.14 -14.74
N SER A 141 1.15 -10.64 -14.86
CA SER A 141 2.29 -11.41 -15.35
C SER A 141 3.51 -11.12 -14.49
N LEU A 142 4.23 -12.18 -14.13
CA LEU A 142 5.58 -12.08 -13.59
C LEU A 142 6.56 -12.04 -14.75
N LEU A 143 7.34 -10.97 -14.84
CA LEU A 143 8.27 -10.73 -15.94
C LEU A 143 9.71 -11.09 -15.52
N GLU A 144 10.50 -11.57 -16.47
CA GLU A 144 11.93 -11.90 -16.25
C GLU A 144 12.77 -10.64 -15.99
N SER A 145 12.38 -9.51 -16.57
CA SER A 145 13.05 -8.20 -16.46
C SER A 145 12.02 -7.07 -16.39
N ALA A 146 12.44 -5.89 -15.93
CA ALA A 146 11.61 -4.68 -15.89
C ALA A 146 11.43 -4.10 -17.30
N GLY A 147 10.42 -4.57 -18.03
CA GLY A 147 10.01 -4.00 -19.32
C GLY A 147 8.80 -4.72 -19.94
N GLU A 148 7.98 -3.98 -20.67
CA GLU A 148 6.75 -4.46 -21.34
C GLU A 148 7.04 -5.61 -22.31
N LYS A 149 8.19 -5.57 -23.00
CA LYS A 149 8.62 -6.63 -23.94
C LYS A 149 9.38 -7.77 -23.25
N SER A 150 9.48 -7.75 -21.92
CA SER A 150 10.14 -8.82 -21.19
C SER A 150 9.38 -10.13 -21.38
N ARG A 151 10.12 -11.24 -21.39
CA ARG A 151 9.54 -12.57 -21.33
C ARG A 151 8.69 -12.70 -20.07
N GLU A 152 7.49 -13.26 -20.25
CA GLU A 152 6.65 -13.70 -19.15
C GLU A 152 7.20 -15.00 -18.56
N VAL A 153 7.51 -14.98 -17.27
CA VAL A 153 7.92 -16.13 -16.48
C VAL A 153 6.69 -16.94 -16.06
N LYS A 154 5.63 -16.23 -15.64
CA LYS A 154 4.41 -16.84 -15.09
C LYS A 154 3.20 -15.93 -15.19
N LYS A 155 2.02 -16.51 -15.48
CA LYS A 155 0.74 -15.85 -15.28
C LYS A 155 0.40 -15.77 -13.79
N LEU A 156 0.07 -14.57 -13.34
CA LEU A 156 -0.29 -14.30 -11.96
C LEU A 156 -1.81 -14.24 -11.79
N LYS A 157 -2.25 -14.59 -10.60
CA LYS A 157 -3.65 -14.56 -10.17
C LYS A 157 -3.82 -13.64 -8.97
N SER A 158 -4.94 -12.92 -8.95
CA SER A 158 -5.39 -12.19 -7.78
C SER A 158 -5.35 -13.09 -6.53
N GLY A 159 -4.91 -12.55 -5.41
CA GLY A 159 -4.75 -13.30 -4.16
C GLY A 159 -3.40 -13.96 -3.95
N GLN A 160 -2.49 -13.97 -4.94
CA GLN A 160 -1.13 -14.46 -4.74
C GLN A 160 -0.36 -13.56 -3.77
N GLN A 161 0.36 -14.20 -2.84
CA GLN A 161 1.18 -13.51 -1.84
C GLN A 161 2.57 -13.25 -2.41
N VAL A 162 3.12 -12.09 -2.08
CA VAL A 162 4.45 -11.70 -2.54
C VAL A 162 5.28 -11.11 -1.40
N LYS A 163 6.60 -11.24 -1.54
CA LYS A 163 7.59 -10.42 -0.85
C LYS A 163 8.21 -9.46 -1.85
N ILE A 164 8.13 -8.17 -1.57
CA ILE A 164 8.69 -7.09 -2.36
C ILE A 164 10.18 -6.99 -2.04
N LEU A 165 11.03 -7.31 -3.01
CA LEU A 165 12.48 -7.30 -2.89
C LEU A 165 13.05 -5.92 -3.17
N GLN A 166 12.48 -5.21 -4.14
CA GLN A 166 12.86 -3.86 -4.51
C GLN A 166 11.66 -3.14 -5.14
N GLU A 167 11.39 -1.93 -4.65
CA GLU A 167 10.27 -1.10 -5.13
C GLU A 167 10.73 -0.12 -6.20
N LYS A 168 9.80 0.30 -7.06
CA LYS A 168 9.94 1.50 -7.91
C LYS A 168 11.18 1.49 -8.81
N ILE A 169 11.38 0.39 -9.51
CA ILE A 169 12.43 0.26 -10.53
C ILE A 169 11.96 0.97 -11.80
N ALA A 170 12.61 2.09 -12.12
CA ALA A 170 12.30 2.89 -13.30
C ALA A 170 12.89 2.27 -14.57
N ASN A 171 12.07 2.12 -15.60
CA ASN A 171 12.49 1.83 -16.97
C ASN A 171 12.30 3.08 -17.84
N TYR A 172 13.38 3.82 -18.08
CA TYR A 172 13.39 5.05 -18.90
C TYR A 172 13.21 4.81 -20.41
N ARG A 173 13.20 3.55 -20.86
CA ARG A 173 12.97 3.21 -22.27
C ARG A 173 11.49 3.04 -22.61
N GLU A 174 10.64 3.02 -21.59
CA GLU A 174 9.19 2.84 -21.72
C GLU A 174 8.47 4.02 -21.10
N VAL A 175 7.36 4.42 -21.73
CA VAL A 175 6.59 5.58 -21.32
C VAL A 175 5.46 5.13 -20.41
N GLY A 176 5.47 5.60 -19.17
CA GLY A 176 4.40 5.37 -18.20
C GLY A 176 3.09 6.09 -18.57
N PRO A 177 1.97 5.72 -17.95
CA PRO A 177 0.63 6.29 -18.21
C PRO A 177 0.50 7.83 -18.24
N ARG A 178 1.28 8.61 -17.48
CA ARG A 178 1.27 10.10 -17.53
C ARG A 178 2.51 10.72 -18.20
N GLY A 179 3.29 9.93 -18.92
CA GLY A 179 4.60 10.35 -19.39
C GLY A 179 5.67 10.23 -18.31
N GLY A 180 6.92 10.00 -18.72
CA GLY A 180 8.01 9.57 -17.82
C GLY A 180 8.23 8.06 -17.88
N PRO A 181 9.14 7.52 -17.04
CA PRO A 181 9.49 6.10 -17.07
C PRO A 181 8.34 5.21 -16.58
N ALA A 182 8.23 4.00 -17.13
CA ALA A 182 7.43 2.94 -16.52
C ALA A 182 8.10 2.43 -15.23
N TYR A 183 7.32 2.06 -14.22
CA TYR A 183 7.84 1.56 -12.94
C TYR A 183 7.43 0.11 -12.68
N TYR A 184 8.35 -0.63 -12.06
CA TYR A 184 8.19 -2.04 -11.70
C TYR A 184 8.59 -2.27 -10.25
N ASP A 185 7.97 -3.26 -9.62
CA ASP A 185 8.44 -3.83 -8.37
C ASP A 185 9.10 -5.19 -8.66
N ARG A 186 10.30 -5.43 -8.12
CA ARG A 186 10.91 -6.76 -8.11
C ARG A 186 10.38 -7.52 -6.90
N VAL A 187 9.84 -8.70 -7.14
CA VAL A 187 9.16 -9.50 -6.11
C VAL A 187 9.63 -10.94 -6.10
N GLU A 188 9.32 -11.62 -5.01
CA GLU A 188 9.34 -13.08 -4.85
C GLU A 188 7.91 -13.56 -4.55
N LEU A 189 7.43 -14.56 -5.30
CA LEU A 189 6.13 -15.18 -5.08
C LEU A 189 6.22 -16.16 -3.90
N LEU A 190 5.19 -16.15 -3.05
CA LEU A 190 5.09 -17.07 -1.92
C LEU A 190 4.06 -18.18 -2.21
N PRO A 191 4.32 -19.43 -1.80
CA PRO A 191 5.55 -19.94 -1.18
C PRO A 191 6.60 -20.45 -2.19
N SER A 192 6.39 -20.26 -3.50
CA SER A 192 7.24 -20.91 -4.52
C SER A 192 8.68 -20.40 -4.60
N GLY A 193 8.93 -19.17 -4.15
CA GLY A 193 10.24 -18.53 -4.25
C GLY A 193 10.58 -18.02 -5.66
N GLU A 194 9.65 -18.11 -6.62
CA GLU A 194 9.85 -17.58 -7.98
C GLU A 194 9.98 -16.06 -7.93
N GLN A 195 11.03 -15.53 -8.55
CA GLN A 195 11.29 -14.09 -8.59
C GLN A 195 11.06 -13.50 -9.97
N GLY A 196 10.68 -12.22 -10.00
CA GLY A 196 10.55 -11.46 -11.23
C GLY A 196 10.06 -10.04 -10.98
N TYR A 197 9.54 -9.41 -12.03
CA TYR A 197 9.12 -8.02 -12.02
C TYR A 197 7.62 -7.92 -12.30
N ILE A 198 6.94 -7.04 -11.59
CA ILE A 198 5.52 -6.73 -11.78
C ILE A 198 5.38 -5.22 -12.06
N PRO A 199 4.67 -4.80 -13.11
CA PRO A 199 4.45 -3.38 -13.39
C PRO A 199 3.58 -2.73 -12.31
N ARG A 200 3.88 -1.47 -11.98
CA ARG A 200 3.06 -0.62 -11.11
C ARG A 200 1.91 -0.01 -11.91
N ALA A 201 0.78 0.25 -11.26
CA ALA A 201 -0.41 0.86 -11.87
C ALA A 201 -0.31 2.40 -11.84
N GLY A 202 -0.96 3.08 -12.80
CA GLY A 202 -1.14 4.54 -12.77
C GLY A 202 0.16 5.34 -12.57
N ASP A 203 1.24 4.92 -13.23
CA ASP A 203 2.65 5.30 -13.06
C ASP A 203 3.37 4.57 -11.91
N ASP A 204 3.01 4.85 -10.66
CA ASP A 204 3.83 4.49 -9.49
C ASP A 204 3.02 3.89 -8.32
N PHE A 205 1.83 3.36 -8.59
CA PHE A 205 1.00 2.72 -7.59
C PHE A 205 1.26 1.21 -7.51
N THR A 206 1.53 0.71 -6.31
CA THR A 206 1.85 -0.70 -6.11
C THR A 206 0.60 -1.56 -6.29
N PRO A 207 0.67 -2.69 -7.02
CA PRO A 207 -0.48 -3.56 -7.24
C PRO A 207 -0.74 -4.51 -6.06
N PHE A 208 -0.02 -4.35 -4.95
CA PHE A 208 -0.14 -5.20 -3.76
C PHE A 208 -0.97 -4.52 -2.68
N ILE A 209 -1.90 -5.26 -2.10
CA ILE A 209 -2.69 -4.87 -0.93
C ILE A 209 -2.30 -5.62 0.31
#